data_AF-A0A0M2TYX7-F1
#
_entry.id   AF-A0A0M2TYX7-F1
#
_cell.length_a   1.000
_cell.length_b   1.000
_cell.length_c   1.000
_cell.angle_alpha   90.00
_cell.angle_beta   90.00
_cell.angle_gamma   90.00
#
_symmetry.space_group_name_H-M   'P 1'
#
loop_
_entity.id
_entity.type
_entity.pdbx_description
1 polymer ?
#
loop_
_entity_poly.entity_id
_entity_poly.type
_entity_poly.pdbx_seq_one_letter_code
_entity_poly.pdbx_strand_id
1 'polypeptide(L)' 'MMDQKQQIQQCIKDCQQVITDLQSVSNRAQDQKMKATLNESVHHLEMCMRECEFASKQAP' A
#
# COMPACT_ATOMS: atom_id res chain seq x y z
N MET A 1 -1.30 23.18 -9.09
CA MET A 1 -1.92 21.86 -9.35
C MET A 1 -0.81 20.82 -9.32
N MET A 2 -0.94 19.75 -8.55
CA MET A 2 0.05 18.66 -8.61
C MET A 2 -0.11 17.94 -9.92
N ASP A 3 1.02 17.67 -10.56
CA ASP A 3 1.10 16.86 -11.77
C ASP A 3 0.59 15.43 -11.50
N GLN A 4 0.00 14.76 -12.50
CA GLN A 4 -0.59 13.43 -12.34
C GLN A 4 0.45 12.41 -11.84
N LYS A 5 1.70 12.53 -12.28
CA LYS A 5 2.81 11.71 -11.81
C LYS A 5 3.11 11.97 -10.33
N GLN A 6 3.07 13.23 -9.90
CA GLN A 6 3.27 13.59 -8.49
C GLN A 6 2.16 13.03 -7.59
N GLN A 7 0.91 13.04 -8.06
CA GLN A 7 -0.22 12.46 -7.34
C GLN A 7 -0.07 10.94 -7.18
N ILE A 8 0.34 10.22 -8.23
CA ILE A 8 0.59 8.78 -8.16
C ILE A 8 1.76 8.48 -7.21
N GLN A 9 2.83 9.26 -7.26
CA GLN A 9 3.98 9.09 -6.36
C GLN A 9 3.59 9.34 -4.88
N GLN A 10 2.70 10.29 -4.61
CA GLN A 10 2.19 10.50 -3.26
C GLN A 10 1.33 9.31 -2.80
N CYS A 11 0.45 8.81 -3.66
CA CYS A 11 -0.36 7.62 -3.37
C CYS A 11 0.51 6.41 -3.00
N ILE A 12 1.60 6.17 -3.77
CA ILE A 12 2.55 5.08 -3.48
C ILE A 12 3.16 5.22 -2.09
N LYS A 13 3.57 6.44 -1.69
CA LYS A 13 4.13 6.70 -0.36
C LYS A 13 3.11 6.48 0.74
N ASP A 14 1.88 6.92 0.53
CA ASP A 14 0.80 6.75 1.50
C ASP A 14 0.47 5.26 1.69
N CYS A 15 0.41 4.48 0.59
CA CYS A 15 0.25 3.02 0.65
C CYS A 15 1.40 2.34 1.42
N GLN A 16 2.64 2.78 1.21
CA GLN A 16 3.83 2.29 1.93
C GLN A 16 3.70 2.50 3.45
N GLN A 17 3.21 3.67 3.87
CA GLN A 17 2.96 3.96 5.27
C GLN A 17 1.87 3.05 5.84
N VAL A 18 0.74 2.92 5.14
CA VAL A 18 -0.37 2.05 5.57
C VAL A 18 0.06 0.58 5.68
N ILE A 19 0.88 0.08 4.74
CA ILE A 19 1.43 -1.28 4.83
C ILE A 19 2.25 -1.46 6.11
N THR A 20 3.12 -0.49 6.43
CA THR A 20 3.95 -0.54 7.64
C THR A 20 3.09 -0.58 8.90
N ASP A 21 2.02 0.22 8.93
CA ASP A 21 1.09 0.25 10.06
C ASP A 21 0.30 -1.06 10.18
N LEU A 22 -0.20 -1.60 9.06
CA LEU A 22 -0.92 -2.89 9.05
C LEU A 22 -0.02 -4.04 9.48
N GLN A 23 1.25 -4.06 9.06
CA GLN A 23 2.23 -5.05 9.51
C GLN A 23 2.47 -4.93 11.03
N SER A 24 2.59 -3.71 11.55
CA SER A 24 2.73 -3.46 12.99
C SER A 24 1.52 -3.98 13.79
N VAL A 25 0.30 -3.73 13.29
CA VAL A 25 -0.94 -4.23 13.92
C VAL A 25 -1.03 -5.76 13.81
N SER A 26 -0.73 -6.33 12.64
CA SER A 26 -0.73 -7.77 12.39
C SER A 26 0.23 -8.52 13.32
N ASN A 27 1.41 -7.95 13.55
CA ASN A 27 2.41 -8.53 14.47
C ASN A 27 1.97 -8.51 15.93
N ARG A 28 1.05 -7.60 16.31
CA ARG A 28 0.49 -7.49 17.67
C ARG A 28 -0.85 -8.22 17.82
N ALA A 29 -1.47 -8.62 16.71
CA ALA A 29 -2.74 -9.33 16.73
C ALA A 29 -2.58 -10.73 17.33
N GLN A 30 -3.34 -11.01 18.38
CA GLN A 30 -3.41 -12.34 19.01
C GLN A 30 -4.38 -13.27 18.26
N ASP A 31 -5.39 -12.69 17.61
CA ASP A 31 -6.35 -13.42 16.80
C ASP A 31 -5.74 -13.78 15.43
N GLN A 32 -5.68 -15.09 15.14
CA GLN A 32 -5.06 -15.60 13.91
C GLN A 32 -5.84 -15.22 12.65
N LYS A 33 -7.17 -15.11 12.74
CA LYS A 33 -8.00 -14.71 11.60
C LYS A 33 -7.75 -13.23 11.27
N MET A 34 -7.71 -12.37 12.29
CA MET A 34 -7.37 -10.96 12.12
C MET A 34 -5.96 -10.79 11.55
N LYS A 35 -4.98 -11.56 12.04
CA LYS A 35 -3.62 -11.57 11.49
C LYS A 35 -3.61 -11.95 10.00
N ALA A 36 -4.33 -12.99 9.62
CA ALA A 36 -4.45 -13.41 8.22
C ALA A 36 -5.08 -12.32 7.35
N THR A 37 -6.18 -11.71 7.79
CA THR A 37 -6.85 -10.62 7.07
C THR A 37 -5.96 -9.39 6.91
N LEU A 38 -5.20 -9.02 7.93
CA LEU A 38 -4.26 -7.90 7.87
C LEU A 38 -3.12 -8.18 6.89
N ASN A 39 -2.59 -9.40 6.87
CA ASN A 39 -1.55 -9.81 5.92
C ASN A 39 -2.06 -9.84 4.47
N GLU A 40 -3.29 -10.31 4.24
CA GLU A 40 -3.94 -10.26 2.94
C GLU A 40 -4.14 -8.82 2.46
N SER A 41 -4.56 -7.92 3.37
CA SER A 41 -4.70 -6.49 3.07
C SER A 41 -3.36 -5.85 2.67
N VAL A 42 -2.28 -6.18 3.38
CA VAL A 42 -0.91 -5.76 3.03
C VAL A 42 -0.54 -6.25 1.63
N HIS A 43 -0.80 -7.52 1.32
CA HIS A 43 -0.52 -8.07 -0.01
C HIS A 43 -1.25 -7.33 -1.13
N HIS A 44 -2.53 -6.98 -0.92
CA HIS A 44 -3.29 -6.20 -1.89
C HIS A 44 -2.73 -4.79 -2.09
N LEU A 45 -2.30 -4.12 -1.02
CA LEU A 45 -1.68 -2.80 -1.13
C LEU A 45 -0.34 -2.86 -1.87
N GLU A 46 0.47 -3.91 -1.65
CA GLU A 46 1.71 -4.12 -2.39
C GLU A 46 1.45 -4.32 -3.90
N MET A 47 0.39 -5.05 -4.27
CA MET A 47 0.00 -5.19 -5.68
C MET A 47 -0.45 -3.86 -6.27
N CYS A 48 -1.32 -3.13 -5.56
CA CYS A 48 -1.79 -1.83 -5.99
C CYS A 48 -0.63 -0.85 -6.22
N MET A 49 0.35 -0.83 -5.31
CA MET A 49 1.57 -0.02 -5.48
C MET A 49 2.34 -0.35 -6.75
N ARG A 50 2.50 -1.63 -7.11
CA ARG A 50 3.17 -2.03 -8.36
C ARG A 50 2.43 -1.53 -9.59
N GLU A 51 1.10 -1.58 -9.57
CA GLU A 51 0.27 -1.03 -10.64
C GLU A 51 0.39 0.50 -10.71
N CYS A 52 0.42 1.18 -9.57
CA CYS A 52 0.67 2.62 -9.50
C CYS A 52 2.07 2.98 -10.03
N GLU A 53 3.11 2.23 -9.70
CA GLU A 53 4.46 2.44 -10.24
C GLU A 53 4.49 2.28 -11.77
N PHE A 54 3.76 1.29 -12.30
CA PHE A 54 3.62 1.10 -13.74
C PHE A 54 2.86 2.26 -14.40
N ALA A 55 1.76 2.71 -13.80
CA ALA A 55 1.00 3.87 -14.27
C ALA A 55 1.84 5.17 -14.20
N SER A 56 2.61 5.37 -13.14
CA SER A 56 3.48 6.55 -12.95
C SER A 56 4.57 6.68 -14.01
N LYS A 57 4.98 5.57 -14.64
CA LYS A 57 5.96 5.58 -15.74
C LYS A 57 5.34 5.96 -17.08
N GLN A 58 4.02 5.82 -17.21
CA GLN A 58 3.25 6.13 -18.41
C GLN A 58 2.51 7.47 -18.33
N ALA A 59 2.40 8.04 -17.12
CA ALA A 59 1.84 9.37 -16.92
C ALA A 59 2.68 10.43 -17.66
N PRO A 60 2.04 11.33 -18.42
CA PRO A 60 2.71 12.36 -19.23
C PRO A 60 3.46 13.40 -18.39
#